data_AF-A0A6J4UKX1-F1
#
_entry.id   AF-A0A6J4UKX1-F1
#
_cell.length_a   1.000
_cell.length_b   1.000
_cell.length_c   1.000
_cell.angle_alpha   90.00
_cell.angle_beta   90.00
_cell.angle_gamma   90.00
#
_symmetry.space_group_name_H-M   'P 1'
#
loop_
_entity.id
_entity.type
_entity.pdbx_description
1 polymer ?
#
loop_
_entity_poly.entity_id
_entity_poly.type
_entity_poly.pdbx_seq_one_letter_code
_entity_poly.pdbx_strand_id
1 'polypeptide(L)' 'MGKGYAEGPAAEAAEEERERRARGDDAPRRTARRLAVFGSTRDEPQKHFLGYADEIDADALFASGQAWGIHTSPVQV' A
#
# COMPACT_ATOMS: atom_id res chain seq x y z
N MET A 1 12.33 -38.51 -38.34
CA MET A 1 13.18 -37.78 -37.38
C MET A 1 12.57 -36.41 -37.10
N GLY A 2 11.61 -36.34 -36.16
CA GLY A 2 11.00 -35.10 -35.67
C GLY A 2 11.43 -34.91 -34.22
N LYS A 3 12.01 -33.75 -33.91
CA LYS A 3 12.86 -33.53 -32.73
C LYS A 3 12.09 -33.70 -31.41
N GLY A 4 12.67 -34.51 -30.53
CA GLY A 4 12.33 -34.51 -29.11
C GLY A 4 12.66 -33.16 -28.48
N TYR A 5 11.61 -32.49 -28.02
CA TYR A 5 11.65 -31.65 -26.84
C TYR A 5 10.93 -32.49 -25.79
N ALA A 6 11.62 -33.43 -25.13
CA ALA A 6 12.22 -33.14 -23.83
C ALA A 6 11.29 -32.24 -23.02
N GLU A 7 10.21 -32.84 -22.51
CA GLU A 7 9.66 -32.50 -21.20
C GLU A 7 10.84 -32.49 -20.22
N GLY A 8 11.49 -31.34 -20.15
CA GLY A 8 12.58 -31.04 -19.25
C GLY A 8 12.05 -30.33 -18.01
N PRO A 9 12.85 -30.28 -16.94
CA PRO A 9 12.52 -29.71 -15.62
C PRO A 9 12.12 -28.22 -15.61
N ALA A 10 11.99 -27.60 -16.78
CA ALA A 10 11.57 -26.21 -16.95
C ALA A 10 10.03 -26.04 -16.95
N ALA A 11 9.27 -27.08 -17.30
CA ALA A 11 7.81 -27.02 -17.27
C ALA A 11 7.27 -27.04 -15.83
N GLU A 12 7.87 -27.88 -14.98
CA GLU A 12 7.52 -28.02 -13.56
C GLU A 12 7.85 -26.73 -12.76
N ALA A 13 8.99 -26.09 -13.05
CA ALA A 13 9.37 -24.81 -12.42
C ALA A 13 8.45 -23.65 -12.81
N ALA A 14 7.90 -23.67 -14.04
CA ALA A 14 6.98 -22.64 -14.50
C ALA A 14 5.59 -22.73 -13.86
N GLU A 15 5.21 -23.91 -13.34
CA GLU A 15 3.95 -24.15 -12.64
C GLU A 15 4.10 -23.83 -11.13
N GLU A 16 5.24 -24.18 -10.52
CA GLU A 16 5.57 -23.84 -9.12
C GLU A 16 5.65 -22.32 -8.88
N GLU A 17 6.21 -21.56 -9.84
CA GLU A 17 6.24 -20.08 -9.81
C GLU A 17 4.81 -19.48 -9.76
N ARG A 18 3.82 -20.12 -10.40
CA ARG A 18 2.43 -19.62 -10.40
C ARG A 18 1.72 -19.93 -9.09
N GLU A 19 1.97 -21.10 -8.51
CA GLU A 19 1.36 -21.49 -7.24
C GLU A 19 1.91 -20.67 -6.07
N ARG A 20 3.19 -20.28 -6.10
CA ARG A 20 3.79 -19.38 -5.10
C ARG A 20 3.24 -17.96 -5.16
N ARG A 21 2.85 -17.48 -6.35
CA ARG A 21 2.18 -16.18 -6.52
C ARG A 21 0.70 -16.23 -6.11
N ALA A 22 0.08 -17.42 -6.11
CA ALA A 22 -1.31 -17.64 -5.70
C ALA A 22 -1.46 -17.95 -4.19
N ARG A 23 -0.46 -18.56 -3.57
CA ARG A 23 -0.35 -18.83 -2.14
C ARG A 23 0.13 -17.55 -1.44
N GLY A 24 -0.81 -16.67 -1.08
CA GLY A 24 -0.55 -15.36 -0.48
C GLY A 24 0.25 -15.36 0.82
N ASP A 25 1.55 -15.61 0.73
CA ASP A 25 2.52 -15.70 1.83
C ASP A 25 3.53 -14.53 1.81
N ASP A 26 3.10 -13.38 1.29
CA ASP A 26 3.70 -12.09 1.62
C ASP A 26 2.62 -11.20 2.23
N ALA A 27 1.91 -11.72 3.23
CA ALA A 27 1.39 -10.86 4.26
C ALA A 27 2.57 -10.59 5.19
N PRO A 28 3.40 -9.53 4.97
CA PRO A 28 4.30 -9.10 6.03
C PRO A 28 3.40 -8.98 7.25
N ARG A 29 3.80 -9.60 8.39
CA ARG A 29 3.15 -9.46 9.71
C ARG A 29 2.36 -8.17 9.65
N ARG A 30 1.02 -8.23 9.56
CA ARG A 30 0.18 -7.05 9.36
C ARG A 30 0.37 -6.18 10.61
N THR A 31 1.50 -5.48 10.70
CA THR A 31 1.65 -4.28 11.48
C THR A 31 0.49 -3.45 11.00
N ALA A 32 -0.44 -3.17 11.92
CA ALA A 32 -1.65 -2.46 11.57
C ALA A 32 -1.17 -1.20 10.84
N ARG A 33 -1.43 -1.11 9.52
CA ARG A 33 -1.06 0.08 8.77
C ARG A 33 -2.26 0.99 8.87
N ARG A 34 -2.15 2.06 9.64
CA ARG A 34 -3.19 3.09 9.70
C ARG A 34 -2.93 4.10 8.59
N LEU A 35 -3.99 4.64 8.01
CA LEU A 35 -3.88 5.73 7.05
C LEU A 35 -3.66 7.03 7.84
N ALA A 36 -2.50 7.64 7.67
CA ALA A 36 -2.19 8.95 8.22
C ALA A 36 -2.60 10.04 7.23
N VAL A 37 -3.22 11.09 7.73
CA VAL A 37 -3.55 12.31 7.01
C VAL A 37 -2.46 13.34 7.30
N PHE A 38 -1.86 13.84 6.24
CA PHE A 38 -0.88 14.92 6.28
C PHE A 38 -1.43 16.15 5.56
N GLY A 39 -1.08 17.33 6.02
CA GLY A 39 -1.44 18.59 5.37
C GLY A 39 -0.76 19.79 6.03
N SER A 40 -1.05 20.97 5.52
CA SER A 40 -0.61 22.24 6.09
C SER A 40 -1.79 22.94 6.74
N THR A 41 -1.58 23.60 7.87
CA THR A 41 -2.60 24.39 8.58
C THR A 41 -2.18 25.85 8.60
N ARG A 42 -3.05 26.72 9.13
CA ARG A 42 -2.74 28.15 9.26
C ARG A 42 -1.57 28.40 10.21
N ASP A 43 -1.44 27.59 11.24
CA ASP A 43 -0.39 27.70 12.26
C ASP A 43 0.92 27.06 11.75
N GLU A 44 0.82 25.92 11.08
CA GLU A 44 1.96 25.22 10.47
C GLU A 44 1.79 25.14 8.94
N PRO A 45 2.40 26.08 8.19
CA PRO A 45 2.30 26.08 6.73
C PRO A 45 3.07 24.93 6.07
N GLN A 46 3.97 24.26 6.80
CA GLN A 46 4.64 23.06 6.33
C GLN A 46 3.74 21.84 6.45
N LYS A 47 3.97 20.85 5.58
CA LYS A 47 3.21 19.60 5.59
C LYS A 47 3.58 18.81 6.84
N HIS A 48 2.62 18.65 7.75
CA HIS A 48 2.75 17.91 8.99
C HIS A 48 1.63 16.88 9.13
N PHE A 49 1.75 16.03 10.14
CA PHE A 49 0.75 15.02 10.45
C PHE A 49 -0.45 15.67 11.14
N LEU A 50 -1.65 15.50 10.59
CA LEU A 50 -2.89 16.06 11.13
C LEU A 50 -3.64 15.05 12.00
N GLY A 51 -3.43 13.76 11.77
CA GLY A 51 -4.17 12.68 12.43
C GLY A 51 -4.33 11.46 11.53
N TYR A 52 -5.04 10.44 12.01
CA TYR A 52 -5.36 9.26 11.22
C TYR A 52 -6.71 9.42 10.53
N ALA A 53 -6.86 8.86 9.32
CA ALA A 53 -8.09 8.97 8.52
C ALA A 53 -9.31 8.28 9.17
N ASP A 54 -9.10 7.47 10.19
CA ASP A 54 -10.14 6.84 11.01
C ASP A 54 -10.63 7.77 12.14
N GLU A 55 -9.83 8.78 12.50
CA GLU A 55 -10.12 9.73 13.59
C GLU A 55 -10.50 11.11 13.07
N ILE A 56 -9.98 11.51 11.90
CA ILE A 56 -10.23 12.80 11.28
C ILE A 56 -10.71 12.67 9.84
N ASP A 57 -11.68 13.49 9.47
CA ASP A 57 -12.17 13.62 8.11
C ASP A 57 -11.32 14.64 7.34
N ALA A 58 -10.45 14.11 6.48
CA ALA A 58 -9.58 14.87 5.59
C ALA A 58 -10.35 15.83 4.67
N ASP A 59 -11.53 15.44 4.20
CA ASP A 59 -12.34 16.22 3.28
C ASP A 59 -13.02 17.37 4.02
N ALA A 60 -13.53 17.11 5.22
CA ALA A 60 -14.09 18.14 6.08
C ALA A 60 -13.04 19.19 6.52
N LEU A 61 -11.81 18.76 6.82
CA LEU A 61 -10.69 19.67 7.13
C LEU A 61 -10.34 20.59 5.96
N PHE A 62 -10.42 20.07 4.74
CA PHE A 62 -10.22 20.86 3.53
C PHE A 62 -11.39 21.82 3.27
N ALA A 63 -12.63 21.32 3.33
CA ALA A 63 -13.84 22.09 3.08
C ALA A 63 -14.04 23.23 4.08
N SER A 64 -13.67 23.01 5.34
CA SER A 64 -13.69 24.04 6.40
C SER A 64 -12.54 25.06 6.26
N GLY A 65 -11.56 24.79 5.41
CA GLY A 65 -10.37 25.63 5.24
C GLY A 65 -9.41 25.58 6.44
N GLN A 66 -9.51 24.54 7.29
CA GLN A 66 -8.59 24.35 8.42
C GLN A 66 -7.24 23.78 7.99
N ALA A 67 -7.23 22.99 6.90
CA ALA A 67 -6.01 22.45 6.34
C ALA A 67 -6.03 22.43 4.80
N TRP A 68 -4.84 22.46 4.20
CA TRP A 68 -4.62 22.46 2.76
C TRP A 68 -3.53 21.45 2.37
N GLY A 69 -3.46 21.10 1.08
CA GLY A 69 -2.45 20.15 0.59
C GLY A 69 -2.57 18.76 1.20
N ILE A 70 -3.81 18.34 1.46
CA ILE A 70 -4.13 17.10 2.19
C ILE A 70 -3.62 15.88 1.40
N HIS A 71 -2.96 14.96 2.10
CA HIS A 71 -2.43 13.73 1.53
C HIS A 71 -2.54 12.59 2.53
N THR A 72 -3.10 11.48 2.08
CA THR A 72 -3.20 10.26 2.89
C THR A 72 -2.09 9.28 2.50
N SER A 73 -1.31 8.82 3.48
CA SER A 73 -0.28 7.81 3.26
C SER A 73 -0.38 6.70 4.31
N PRO A 74 -0.25 5.42 3.92
CA PRO A 74 -0.23 4.32 4.88
C PRO A 74 1.04 4.41 5.74
N VAL A 75 0.87 4.47 7.06
CA VAL A 75 1.98 4.47 8.02
C VAL A 75 1.91 3.23 8.89
N GLN A 76 3.08 2.72 9.25
CA GLN A 76 3.19 1.63 10.20
C GLN A 76 3.00 2.19 11.61
N VAL A 77 2.03 1.66 12.36
CA VAL A 77 1.84 1.97 13.80
C VAL A 77 2.34 0.86 14.70
#